data_AF-A0A5B0BUS8-F1
#
_entry.id   AF-A0A5B0BUS8-F1
#
_cell.length_a   1.000
_cell.length_b   1.000
_cell.length_c   1.000
_cell.angle_alpha   90.00
_cell.angle_beta   90.00
_cell.angle_gamma   90.00
#
_symmetry.space_group_name_H-M   'P 1'
#
loop_
_entity.id
_entity.type
_entity.pdbx_description
1 polymer ?
#
loop_
_entity_poly.entity_id
_entity_poly.type
_entity_poly.pdbx_seq_one_letter_code
_entity_poly.pdbx_strand_id
1 'polypeptide(L)'
;MSTPPAGTTKKRLFSRNDYLAPLPIPTGEKPSDVLNTIWRKNEVFLDIGNYSIGSAVMVLWPMAMLFLLMSYITPDPLMWGGALIIIGIPTLFLIQGLFRDVPLPVRFNRQRREVCVPREDGEYWIVPWESVTAAATQQSSVSQAGKATMGLLIIGFENPDPQAKEDNKHFWFGFNCGGGTTAMALWECMRSYMEIGPDAVEDQTARFDRSKGIWATYLDDLIKAAKLRGWFITALWEGFCGIFIFNTLLIDVLERWKLNPPPELPYPDIIEWSKPLPPEQWAERSPELEVAIATREAELAVIRKSA
;
A
#
# COMPACT_ATOMS: atom_id res chain seq x y z
N MET A 1 -8.75 14.39 19.74
CA MET A 1 -8.43 13.21 20.59
C MET A 1 -6.91 13.13 20.68
N SER A 2 -6.31 12.84 21.85
CA SER A 2 -4.85 12.69 21.90
C SER A 2 -4.42 11.43 21.15
N THR A 3 -3.74 11.60 20.02
CA THR A 3 -3.08 10.51 19.30
C THR A 3 -1.90 10.05 20.15
N PRO A 4 -1.79 8.75 20.47
CA PRO A 4 -0.64 8.24 21.21
C PRO A 4 0.66 8.56 20.46
N PRO A 5 1.77 8.86 21.17
CA PRO A 5 3.03 9.19 20.52
C PRO A 5 3.56 8.00 19.72
N ALA A 6 4.32 8.30 18.66
CA ALA A 6 4.97 7.27 17.86
C ALA A 6 5.91 6.39 18.71
N GLY A 7 6.02 5.12 18.33
CA GLY A 7 6.78 4.10 19.08
C GLY A 7 5.99 3.46 20.23
N THR A 8 4.75 3.90 20.51
CA THR A 8 3.90 3.26 21.52
C THR A 8 3.16 2.04 20.95
N THR A 9 3.11 0.96 21.72
CA THR A 9 2.30 -0.22 21.41
C THR A 9 1.18 -0.37 22.43
N LYS A 10 -0.08 -0.38 21.97
CA LYS A 10 -1.24 -0.76 22.78
C LYS A 10 -1.68 -2.18 22.43
N LYS A 11 -1.39 -3.13 23.33
CA LYS A 11 -1.81 -4.53 23.20
C LYS A 11 -3.00 -4.81 24.12
N ARG A 12 -4.05 -5.40 23.57
CA ARG A 12 -5.20 -5.98 24.26
C ARG A 12 -5.26 -7.48 23.96
N LEU A 13 -6.23 -8.19 24.55
CA LEU A 13 -6.37 -9.65 24.42
C LEU A 13 -6.43 -10.13 22.96
N PHE A 14 -7.15 -9.39 22.11
CA PHE A 14 -7.41 -9.74 20.71
C PHE A 14 -7.01 -8.63 19.73
N SER A 15 -6.32 -7.59 20.19
CA SER A 15 -5.87 -6.51 19.31
C SER A 15 -4.52 -5.96 19.70
N ARG A 16 -3.79 -5.44 18.72
CA ARG A 16 -2.52 -4.74 18.90
C ARG A 16 -2.51 -3.55 17.95
N ASN A 17 -2.21 -2.37 18.49
CA ASN A 17 -1.99 -1.16 17.72
C ASN A 17 -0.58 -0.66 18.01
N ASP A 18 0.26 -0.63 16.99
CA ASP A 18 1.58 0.00 17.03
C ASP A 18 1.45 1.39 16.38
N TYR A 19 1.61 2.46 17.15
CA TYR A 19 1.51 3.83 16.68
C TYR A 19 2.86 4.27 16.10
N LEU A 20 2.85 4.68 14.84
CA LEU A 20 4.04 4.95 14.03
C LEU A 20 4.25 6.46 13.77
N ALA A 21 3.18 7.26 13.86
CA ALA A 21 3.20 8.72 13.79
C ALA A 21 1.97 9.29 14.56
N PRO A 22 1.96 10.55 15.04
CA PRO A 22 2.75 11.72 14.60
C PRO A 22 4.20 11.72 15.07
N LEU A 23 5.02 12.61 14.50
CA LEU A 23 6.50 12.60 14.59
C LEU A 23 7.08 11.27 14.09
N PRO A 24 7.26 11.12 12.77
CA PRO A 24 7.48 9.84 12.13
C PRO A 24 8.91 9.29 12.39
N ILE A 25 9.07 8.58 13.51
CA ILE A 25 10.32 7.93 13.92
C ILE A 25 10.53 6.57 13.26
N PRO A 26 11.78 6.07 13.15
CA PRO A 26 12.06 4.76 12.56
C PRO A 26 11.49 3.61 13.39
N THR A 27 10.87 2.67 12.69
CA THR A 27 10.29 1.45 13.26
C THR A 27 11.33 0.35 13.48
N GLY A 28 12.42 0.38 12.71
CA GLY A 28 13.48 -0.63 12.70
C GLY A 28 13.35 -1.68 11.60
N GLU A 29 12.19 -1.75 10.95
CA GLU A 29 11.92 -2.60 9.80
C GLU A 29 12.56 -2.05 8.52
N LYS A 30 12.75 -2.91 7.52
CA LYS A 30 13.20 -2.48 6.18
C LYS A 30 12.00 -1.99 5.36
N PRO A 31 12.13 -0.87 4.62
CA PRO A 31 11.06 -0.41 3.73
C PRO A 31 10.74 -1.48 2.69
N SER A 32 9.46 -1.85 2.56
CA SER A 32 8.98 -2.84 1.61
C SER A 32 7.57 -2.52 1.11
N ASP A 33 7.41 -2.25 -0.19
CA ASP A 33 6.11 -1.96 -0.82
C ASP A 33 5.37 -3.26 -1.14
N VAL A 34 4.94 -3.96 -0.09
CA VAL A 34 4.29 -5.28 -0.19
C VAL A 34 2.95 -5.28 -0.93
N LEU A 35 2.36 -4.11 -1.13
CA LEU A 35 1.06 -3.94 -1.79
C LEU A 35 1.14 -3.24 -3.15
N ASN A 36 2.34 -2.90 -3.63
CA ASN A 36 2.50 -2.16 -4.88
C ASN A 36 1.73 -0.82 -4.86
N THR A 37 1.89 -0.06 -3.79
CA THR A 37 1.19 1.22 -3.55
C THR A 37 1.93 2.42 -4.14
N ILE A 38 3.23 2.30 -4.39
CA ILE A 38 4.04 3.38 -4.97
C ILE A 38 3.74 3.47 -6.47
N TRP A 39 3.15 4.57 -6.91
CA TRP A 39 2.79 4.80 -8.32
C TRP A 39 3.81 5.66 -9.05
N ARG A 40 4.39 6.64 -8.35
CA ARG A 40 5.51 7.46 -8.86
C ARG A 40 6.50 7.71 -7.74
N LYS A 41 7.78 7.76 -8.08
CA LYS A 41 8.85 8.11 -7.17
C LYS A 41 9.89 8.93 -7.92
N ASN A 42 10.29 10.07 -7.35
CA ASN A 42 11.41 10.88 -7.82
C ASN A 42 12.03 11.65 -6.64
N GLU A 43 13.01 12.51 -6.90
CA GLU A 43 13.70 13.32 -5.88
C GLU A 43 12.80 14.33 -5.14
N VAL A 44 11.64 14.68 -5.70
CA VAL A 44 10.75 15.71 -5.16
C VAL A 44 9.58 15.11 -4.41
N PHE A 45 8.88 14.16 -5.04
CA PHE A 45 7.68 13.54 -4.49
C PHE A 45 7.55 12.04 -4.71
N LEU A 46 6.71 11.43 -3.86
CA LEU A 46 6.26 10.04 -3.91
C LEU A 46 4.73 10.02 -3.98
N ASP A 47 4.18 9.39 -5.01
CA ASP A 47 2.74 9.18 -5.17
C ASP A 47 2.37 7.81 -4.61
N ILE A 48 1.53 7.78 -3.59
CA ILE A 48 0.99 6.56 -3.01
C ILE A 48 -0.49 6.44 -3.38
N GLY A 49 -0.83 5.37 -4.09
CA GLY A 49 -2.20 5.02 -4.44
C GLY A 49 -2.69 3.77 -3.71
N ASN A 50 -4.02 3.64 -3.63
CA ASN A 50 -4.68 2.48 -3.05
C ASN A 50 -5.75 1.97 -4.02
N TYR A 51 -5.29 1.26 -5.04
CA TYR A 51 -6.14 0.65 -6.06
C TYR A 51 -5.55 -0.70 -6.45
N SER A 52 -6.11 -1.78 -5.90
CA SER A 52 -5.56 -3.13 -6.07
C SER A 52 -6.49 -4.02 -6.90
N ILE A 53 -6.45 -3.85 -8.24
CA ILE A 53 -7.17 -4.73 -9.17
C ILE A 53 -6.66 -6.17 -9.04
N GLY A 54 -5.35 -6.35 -8.87
CA GLY A 54 -4.73 -7.67 -8.71
C GLY A 54 -5.31 -8.47 -7.56
N SER A 55 -5.56 -7.84 -6.41
CA SER A 55 -6.18 -8.52 -5.26
C SER A 55 -7.59 -9.03 -5.56
N ALA A 56 -8.38 -8.28 -6.32
CA ALA A 56 -9.72 -8.73 -6.73
C ALA A 56 -9.64 -9.96 -7.65
N VAL A 57 -8.73 -9.95 -8.63
CA VAL A 57 -8.53 -11.10 -9.53
C VAL A 57 -8.01 -12.31 -8.77
N MET A 58 -7.04 -12.13 -7.85
CA MET A 58 -6.49 -13.21 -7.02
C MET A 58 -7.51 -13.86 -6.09
N VAL A 59 -8.62 -13.17 -5.77
CA VAL A 59 -9.73 -13.76 -5.00
C VAL A 59 -10.76 -14.40 -5.93
N LEU A 60 -11.16 -13.73 -7.01
CA LEU A 60 -12.25 -14.20 -7.86
C LEU A 60 -11.84 -15.37 -8.77
N TRP A 61 -10.63 -15.37 -9.30
CA TRP A 61 -10.20 -16.39 -10.26
C TRP A 61 -10.05 -17.79 -9.63
N PRO A 62 -9.36 -17.98 -8.49
CA PRO A 62 -9.33 -19.30 -7.85
C PRO A 62 -10.73 -19.78 -7.45
N MET A 63 -11.60 -18.87 -7.00
CA MET A 63 -12.99 -19.21 -6.69
C MET A 63 -13.75 -19.67 -7.95
N ALA A 64 -13.56 -19.01 -9.09
CA ALA A 64 -14.12 -19.46 -10.37
C ALA A 64 -13.62 -20.85 -10.76
N MET A 65 -12.31 -21.09 -10.67
CA MET A 65 -11.73 -22.40 -10.94
C MET A 65 -12.28 -23.48 -10.00
N LEU A 66 -12.46 -23.16 -8.72
CA LEU A 66 -13.03 -24.06 -7.72
C LEU A 66 -14.49 -24.41 -8.05
N PHE A 67 -15.33 -23.42 -8.35
CA PHE A 67 -16.73 -23.66 -8.72
C PHE A 67 -16.87 -24.43 -10.04
N LEU A 68 -16.01 -24.16 -11.03
CA LEU A 68 -15.95 -24.94 -12.27
C LEU A 68 -15.56 -26.40 -12.00
N LEU A 69 -14.56 -26.64 -11.17
CA LEU A 69 -14.14 -27.98 -10.78
C LEU A 69 -15.26 -28.72 -10.03
N MET A 70 -15.90 -28.06 -9.06
CA MET A 70 -17.01 -28.66 -8.31
C MET A 70 -18.21 -28.95 -9.23
N SER A 71 -18.53 -28.08 -10.18
CA SER A 71 -19.59 -28.33 -11.17
C SER A 71 -19.26 -29.52 -12.08
N TYR A 72 -17.99 -29.70 -12.43
CA TYR A 72 -17.54 -30.87 -13.20
C TYR A 72 -17.65 -32.18 -12.43
N ILE A 73 -17.28 -32.19 -11.14
CA ILE A 73 -17.33 -33.40 -10.28
C ILE A 73 -18.77 -33.72 -9.86
N THR A 74 -19.54 -32.69 -9.49
CA THR A 74 -20.93 -32.79 -9.03
C THR A 74 -21.80 -31.80 -9.80
N PRO A 75 -22.37 -32.19 -10.96
CA PRO A 75 -23.20 -31.33 -11.79
C PRO A 75 -24.59 -31.10 -11.15
N ASP A 76 -24.65 -30.19 -10.17
CA ASP A 76 -25.88 -29.80 -9.48
C ASP A 76 -26.25 -28.35 -9.86
N PRO A 77 -27.51 -28.06 -10.27
CA PRO A 77 -28.01 -26.69 -10.49
C PRO A 77 -27.73 -25.71 -9.33
N LEU A 78 -27.67 -26.18 -8.09
CA LEU A 78 -27.33 -25.36 -6.93
C LEU A 78 -25.91 -24.79 -7.02
N MET A 79 -24.97 -25.53 -7.60
CA MET A 79 -23.58 -25.07 -7.80
C MET A 79 -23.52 -23.89 -8.77
N TRP A 80 -24.36 -23.91 -9.81
CA TRP A 80 -24.49 -22.80 -10.77
C TRP A 80 -25.12 -21.57 -10.11
N GLY A 81 -26.16 -21.77 -9.29
CA GLY A 81 -26.76 -20.70 -8.50
C GLY A 81 -25.77 -20.06 -7.52
N GLY A 82 -24.99 -20.89 -6.81
CA GLY A 82 -23.93 -20.44 -5.91
C GLY A 82 -22.83 -19.67 -6.64
N ALA A 83 -22.37 -20.17 -7.79
CA ALA A 83 -21.36 -19.50 -8.63
C ALA A 83 -21.84 -18.11 -9.11
N LEU A 84 -23.11 -17.99 -9.53
CA LEU A 84 -23.67 -16.71 -9.97
C LEU A 84 -23.64 -15.64 -8.86
N ILE A 85 -23.95 -16.03 -7.63
CA ILE A 85 -23.99 -15.10 -6.50
C ILE A 85 -22.58 -14.79 -5.99
N ILE A 86 -21.79 -15.83 -5.70
CA ILE A 86 -20.47 -15.69 -5.04
C ILE A 86 -19.42 -15.12 -5.99
N ILE A 87 -19.54 -15.38 -7.29
CA ILE A 87 -18.56 -14.96 -8.29
C ILE A 87 -19.15 -13.93 -9.24
N GLY A 88 -20.35 -14.18 -9.76
CA GLY A 88 -20.99 -13.30 -10.74
C GLY A 88 -21.19 -11.89 -10.21
N ILE A 89 -21.79 -11.73 -9.02
CA ILE A 89 -22.05 -10.40 -8.44
C ILE A 89 -20.73 -9.63 -8.18
N PRO A 90 -19.72 -10.17 -7.46
CA PRO A 90 -18.44 -9.48 -7.31
C PRO A 90 -17.71 -9.20 -8.63
N THR A 91 -17.85 -10.07 -9.64
CA THR A 91 -17.28 -9.85 -10.97
C THR A 91 -17.94 -8.64 -11.64
N LEU A 92 -19.26 -8.47 -11.52
CA LEU A 92 -19.95 -7.28 -12.02
C LEU A 92 -19.46 -6.00 -11.31
N PHE A 93 -19.25 -6.05 -9.99
CA PHE A 93 -18.65 -4.93 -9.26
C PHE A 93 -17.22 -4.63 -9.70
N LEU A 94 -16.40 -5.65 -9.97
CA LEU A 94 -15.06 -5.47 -10.52
C LEU A 94 -15.12 -4.82 -11.90
N ILE A 95 -15.98 -5.31 -12.80
CA ILE A 95 -16.19 -4.74 -14.13
C ILE A 95 -16.65 -3.28 -14.02
N GLN A 96 -17.62 -2.97 -13.16
CA GLN A 96 -18.06 -1.60 -12.93
C GLN A 96 -16.93 -0.72 -12.39
N GLY A 97 -16.14 -1.23 -11.44
CA GLY A 97 -14.96 -0.54 -10.89
C GLY A 97 -13.88 -0.29 -11.94
N LEU A 98 -13.76 -1.19 -12.92
CA LEU A 98 -12.90 -1.04 -14.10
C LEU A 98 -13.45 -0.02 -15.12
N PHE A 99 -14.66 0.49 -15.00
CA PHE A 99 -15.14 1.61 -15.82
C PHE A 99 -15.10 2.95 -15.07
N ARG A 100 -14.81 2.93 -13.76
CA ARG A 100 -14.60 4.15 -12.97
C ARG A 100 -13.18 4.68 -13.17
N ASP A 101 -13.03 5.98 -12.95
CA ASP A 101 -11.73 6.63 -12.90
C ASP A 101 -10.94 6.13 -11.70
N VAL A 102 -9.63 6.04 -11.88
CA VAL A 102 -8.73 5.61 -10.80
C VAL A 102 -8.67 6.72 -9.74
N PRO A 103 -8.80 6.39 -8.45
CA PRO A 103 -8.64 7.37 -7.39
C PRO A 103 -7.30 8.10 -7.48
N LEU A 104 -7.31 9.40 -7.19
CA LEU A 104 -6.09 10.21 -7.18
C LEU A 104 -5.11 9.74 -6.08
N PRO A 105 -3.79 9.80 -6.32
CA PRO A 105 -2.81 9.39 -5.33
C PRO A 105 -2.67 10.43 -4.23
N VAL A 106 -2.26 9.99 -3.04
CA VAL A 106 -1.75 10.87 -1.99
C VAL A 106 -0.28 11.15 -2.29
N ARG A 107 0.08 12.43 -2.45
CA ARG A 107 1.43 12.84 -2.86
C ARG A 107 2.22 13.36 -1.68
N PHE A 108 3.33 12.70 -1.37
CA PHE A 108 4.27 13.08 -0.33
C PHE A 108 5.42 13.87 -0.96
N ASN A 109 5.62 15.13 -0.56
CA ASN A 109 6.69 15.98 -1.07
C ASN A 109 7.79 16.13 -0.03
N ARG A 110 8.93 15.52 -0.33
CA ARG A 110 10.08 15.46 0.57
C ARG A 110 10.68 16.83 0.83
N GLN A 111 10.84 17.62 -0.24
CA GLN A 111 11.54 18.90 -0.18
C GLN A 111 10.78 19.93 0.65
N ARG A 112 9.45 19.90 0.60
CA ARG A 112 8.58 20.78 1.39
C ARG A 112 8.15 20.18 2.74
N ARG A 113 8.41 18.88 2.96
CA ARG A 113 7.94 18.11 4.13
C ARG A 113 6.43 18.24 4.33
N GLU A 114 5.68 18.08 3.25
CA GLU A 114 4.24 18.24 3.19
C GLU A 114 3.59 17.10 2.37
N VAL A 115 2.31 16.85 2.62
CA VAL A 115 1.53 15.82 1.94
C VAL A 115 0.28 16.43 1.34
N CYS A 116 0.11 16.24 0.03
CA CYS A 116 -1.09 16.60 -0.69
C CYS A 116 -2.09 15.44 -0.66
N VAL A 117 -3.25 15.70 -0.07
CA VAL A 117 -4.35 14.75 0.08
C VAL A 117 -5.51 15.22 -0.81
N PRO A 118 -5.78 14.56 -1.95
CA PRO A 118 -6.94 14.90 -2.76
C PRO A 118 -8.24 14.58 -2.02
N ARG A 119 -9.23 15.46 -2.14
CA ARG A 119 -10.57 15.30 -1.56
C ARG A 119 -11.62 15.16 -2.66
N GLU A 120 -12.84 14.87 -2.24
CA GLU A 120 -14.00 14.90 -3.13
C GLU A 120 -14.21 16.32 -3.69
N ASP A 121 -14.96 16.44 -4.79
CA ASP A 121 -15.32 17.71 -5.44
C ASP A 121 -14.15 18.56 -5.98
N GLY A 122 -12.95 17.98 -6.12
CA GLY A 122 -11.80 18.68 -6.68
C GLY A 122 -11.07 19.59 -5.69
N GLU A 123 -11.35 19.46 -4.40
CA GLU A 123 -10.55 20.07 -3.33
C GLU A 123 -9.33 19.21 -2.98
N TYR A 124 -8.37 19.79 -2.27
CA TYR A 124 -7.21 19.07 -1.72
C TYR A 124 -6.76 19.72 -0.42
N TRP A 125 -6.06 18.93 0.41
CA TRP A 125 -5.39 19.44 1.61
C TRP A 125 -3.88 19.36 1.43
N ILE A 126 -3.19 20.38 1.94
CA ILE A 126 -1.75 20.31 2.20
C ILE A 126 -1.57 20.14 3.70
N VAL A 127 -1.01 19.00 4.09
CA VAL A 127 -0.83 18.62 5.48
C VAL A 127 0.67 18.51 5.78
N PRO A 128 1.18 19.13 6.86
CA PRO A 128 2.57 18.95 7.26
C PRO A 128 2.90 17.47 7.50
N TRP A 129 4.07 17.03 7.02
CA TRP A 129 4.50 15.63 7.17
C TRP A 129 4.56 15.19 8.63
N GLU A 130 4.98 16.09 9.53
CA GLU A 130 5.12 15.78 10.95
C GLU A 130 3.78 15.65 11.71
N SER A 131 2.70 16.20 11.14
CA SER A 131 1.33 16.01 11.67
C SER A 131 0.62 14.77 11.11
N VAL A 132 1.20 14.09 10.12
CA VAL A 132 0.64 12.82 9.61
C VAL A 132 0.62 11.80 10.73
N THR A 133 -0.51 11.14 10.91
CA THR A 133 -0.66 10.08 11.90
C THR A 133 -0.58 8.72 11.21
N ALA A 134 -0.01 7.73 11.86
CA ALA A 134 0.10 6.39 11.29
C ALA A 134 0.02 5.33 12.37
N ALA A 135 -0.70 4.25 12.11
CA ALA A 135 -0.82 3.12 13.03
C ALA A 135 -0.89 1.79 12.28
N ALA A 136 -0.09 0.83 12.70
CA ALA A 136 -0.24 -0.57 12.32
C ALA A 136 -1.24 -1.23 13.28
N THR A 137 -2.43 -1.56 12.78
CA THR A 137 -3.49 -2.19 13.57
C THR A 137 -3.59 -3.66 13.23
N GLN A 138 -3.75 -4.48 14.27
CA GLN A 138 -3.90 -5.92 14.16
C GLN A 138 -5.03 -6.38 15.08
N GLN A 139 -5.89 -7.25 14.57
CA GLN A 139 -6.93 -7.96 15.31
C GLN A 139 -6.73 -9.46 15.15
N SER A 140 -6.99 -10.22 16.21
CA SER A 140 -6.92 -11.68 16.19
C SER A 140 -8.22 -12.27 16.71
N SER A 141 -8.74 -13.28 16.01
CA SER A 141 -9.86 -14.10 16.46
C SER A 141 -9.39 -15.54 16.67
N VAL A 142 -10.05 -16.25 17.58
CA VAL A 142 -9.79 -17.68 17.84
C VAL A 142 -11.06 -18.44 17.58
N SER A 143 -11.00 -19.45 16.72
CA SER A 143 -12.11 -20.34 16.39
C SER A 143 -11.67 -21.80 16.49
N GLN A 144 -12.57 -22.75 16.23
CA GLN A 144 -12.23 -24.17 16.13
C GLN A 144 -11.19 -24.45 15.03
N ALA A 145 -11.12 -23.60 13.99
CA ALA A 145 -10.11 -23.66 12.94
C ALA A 145 -8.75 -23.04 13.35
N GLY A 146 -8.60 -22.62 14.61
CA GLY A 146 -7.39 -22.01 15.14
C GLY A 146 -7.47 -20.48 15.22
N LYS A 147 -6.30 -19.86 15.41
CA LYS A 147 -6.15 -18.40 15.53
C LYS A 147 -6.02 -17.77 14.16
N ALA A 148 -6.95 -16.89 13.80
CA ALA A 148 -6.84 -16.03 12.63
C ALA A 148 -6.39 -14.63 13.06
N THR A 149 -5.55 -13.98 12.24
CA THR A 149 -5.07 -12.62 12.50
C THR A 149 -5.22 -11.80 11.25
N MET A 150 -5.81 -10.62 11.39
CA MET A 150 -6.05 -9.64 10.35
C MET A 150 -5.40 -8.34 10.77
N GLY A 151 -4.94 -7.54 9.83
CA GLY A 151 -4.40 -6.23 10.16
C GLY A 151 -4.24 -5.36 8.93
N LEU A 152 -3.99 -4.08 9.20
CA LEU A 152 -3.88 -3.05 8.20
C LEU A 152 -3.00 -1.91 8.72
N LEU A 153 -2.44 -1.13 7.79
CA LEU A 153 -1.82 0.15 8.08
C LEU A 153 -2.87 1.25 7.88
N ILE A 154 -3.07 2.11 8.87
CA ILE A 154 -3.88 3.33 8.75
C ILE A 154 -2.93 4.51 8.74
N ILE A 155 -3.05 5.37 7.73
CA ILE A 155 -2.44 6.70 7.70
C ILE A 155 -3.57 7.73 7.83
N GLY A 156 -3.45 8.66 8.77
CA GLY A 156 -4.46 9.68 9.04
C GLY A 156 -3.95 11.08 8.80
N PHE A 157 -4.83 11.93 8.31
CA PHE A 157 -4.59 13.32 7.97
C PHE A 157 -5.67 14.18 8.65
N GLU A 158 -5.24 15.25 9.32
CA GLU A 158 -6.14 16.25 9.88
C GLU A 158 -6.27 17.42 8.91
N ASN A 159 -7.49 17.94 8.77
CA ASN A 159 -7.74 19.08 7.91
C ASN A 159 -7.02 20.32 8.48
N PRO A 160 -6.22 21.05 7.66
CA PRO A 160 -5.54 22.26 8.12
C PRO A 160 -6.51 23.40 8.48
N ASP A 161 -7.76 23.41 8.00
CA ASP A 161 -8.76 24.41 8.35
C ASP A 161 -9.39 24.14 9.75
N PRO A 162 -9.17 25.02 10.75
CA PRO A 162 -9.74 24.85 12.09
C PRO A 162 -11.28 24.94 12.13
N GLN A 163 -11.91 25.55 11.12
CA GLN A 163 -13.36 25.72 11.02
C GLN A 163 -14.04 24.64 10.16
N ALA A 164 -13.28 23.64 9.70
CA ALA A 164 -13.84 22.54 8.93
C ALA A 164 -15.00 21.85 9.67
N LYS A 165 -16.05 21.50 8.92
CA LYS A 165 -17.17 20.71 9.41
C LYS A 165 -16.66 19.35 9.93
N GLU A 166 -17.34 18.80 10.93
CA GLU A 166 -16.88 17.60 11.66
C GLU A 166 -16.66 16.38 10.76
N ASP A 167 -17.45 16.23 9.70
CA ASP A 167 -17.31 15.21 8.64
C ASP A 167 -16.07 15.39 7.75
N ASN A 168 -15.52 16.61 7.69
CA ASN A 168 -14.34 16.95 6.88
C ASN A 168 -13.11 17.28 7.74
N LYS A 169 -13.10 16.91 9.03
CA LYS A 169 -11.94 17.14 9.93
C LYS A 169 -10.86 16.09 9.83
N HIS A 170 -11.22 14.86 9.47
CA HIS A 170 -10.31 13.72 9.48
C HIS A 170 -10.44 12.93 8.18
N PHE A 171 -9.30 12.60 7.58
CA PHE A 171 -9.23 11.65 6.48
C PHE A 171 -8.27 10.53 6.83
N TRP A 172 -8.64 9.30 6.47
CA TRP A 172 -7.84 8.12 6.73
C TRP A 172 -7.63 7.35 5.43
N PHE A 173 -6.41 6.87 5.25
CA PHE A 173 -5.99 6.07 4.12
C PHE A 173 -5.49 4.73 4.64
N GLY A 174 -6.24 3.66 4.33
CA GLY A 174 -6.04 2.32 4.92
C GLY A 174 -5.52 1.30 3.91
N PHE A 175 -4.48 0.56 4.28
CA PHE A 175 -3.85 -0.46 3.45
C PHE A 175 -4.01 -1.85 4.06
N ASN A 176 -4.60 -2.77 3.30
CA ASN A 176 -4.78 -4.17 3.72
C ASN A 176 -3.49 -4.99 3.54
N CYS A 177 -2.42 -4.59 4.21
CA CYS A 177 -1.09 -5.23 4.14
C CYS A 177 -0.84 -6.27 5.23
N GLY A 178 -1.85 -6.58 6.06
CA GLY A 178 -1.63 -7.26 7.34
C GLY A 178 -1.17 -6.29 8.43
N GLY A 179 -1.07 -6.79 9.65
CA GLY A 179 -0.67 -6.00 10.82
C GLY A 179 0.78 -6.27 11.24
N GLY A 180 1.26 -5.52 12.24
CA GLY A 180 2.60 -5.71 12.80
C GLY A 180 3.72 -5.33 11.82
N THR A 181 4.71 -6.21 11.65
CA THR A 181 5.93 -5.93 10.89
C THR A 181 5.68 -5.56 9.43
N THR A 182 4.71 -6.20 8.78
CA THR A 182 4.38 -5.90 7.37
C THR A 182 3.81 -4.49 7.20
N ALA A 183 2.94 -4.05 8.12
CA ALA A 183 2.43 -2.68 8.12
C ALA A 183 3.52 -1.66 8.46
N MET A 184 4.42 -2.00 9.38
CA MET A 184 5.59 -1.18 9.71
C MET A 184 6.53 -1.04 8.51
N ALA A 185 6.80 -2.13 7.79
CA ALA A 185 7.62 -2.12 6.58
C ALA A 185 7.01 -1.29 5.44
N LEU A 186 5.68 -1.34 5.28
CA LEU A 186 4.98 -0.48 4.31
C LEU A 186 5.06 1.00 4.73
N TRP A 187 4.83 1.32 6.00
CA TRP A 187 5.02 2.68 6.53
C TRP A 187 6.45 3.20 6.34
N GLU A 188 7.44 2.33 6.53
CA GLU A 188 8.85 2.65 6.29
C GLU A 188 9.14 3.04 4.84
N CYS A 189 8.34 2.62 3.85
CA CYS A 189 8.46 3.14 2.49
C CYS A 189 8.21 4.65 2.44
N MET A 190 7.07 5.13 2.97
CA MET A 190 6.79 6.58 2.99
C MET A 190 7.80 7.32 3.87
N ARG A 191 8.09 6.80 5.06
CA ARG A 191 9.01 7.45 6.01
C ARG A 191 10.44 7.52 5.49
N SER A 192 10.99 6.41 4.98
CA SER A 192 12.36 6.38 4.45
C SER A 192 12.50 7.25 3.22
N TYR A 193 11.48 7.32 2.37
CA TYR A 193 11.44 8.28 1.28
C TYR A 193 11.53 9.73 1.79
N MET A 194 10.65 10.12 2.72
CA MET A 194 10.58 11.48 3.25
C MET A 194 11.83 11.87 4.05
N GLU A 195 12.43 10.93 4.78
CA GLU A 195 13.52 11.25 5.71
C GLU A 195 14.91 10.97 5.13
N ILE A 196 15.08 9.90 4.36
CA ILE A 196 16.40 9.47 3.84
C ILE A 196 16.54 9.89 2.37
N GLY A 197 15.54 9.57 1.54
CA GLY A 197 15.53 9.90 0.11
C GLY A 197 14.97 8.76 -0.76
N PRO A 198 14.87 8.98 -2.08
CA PRO A 198 14.28 8.01 -3.00
C PRO A 198 15.08 6.70 -3.13
N ASP A 199 16.39 6.73 -2.93
CA ASP A 199 17.25 5.54 -2.99
C ASP A 199 17.04 4.57 -1.83
N ALA A 200 16.45 5.05 -0.72
CA ALA A 200 16.17 4.22 0.45
C ALA A 200 15.01 3.23 0.22
N VAL A 201 14.21 3.43 -0.83
CA VAL A 201 13.02 2.63 -1.12
C VAL A 201 13.19 1.97 -2.48
N GLU A 202 12.97 0.65 -2.57
CA GLU A 202 13.06 -0.06 -3.85
C GLU A 202 12.10 0.54 -4.88
N ASP A 203 12.59 0.81 -6.08
CA ASP A 203 11.74 1.31 -7.17
C ASP A 203 11.06 0.16 -7.89
N GLN A 204 9.75 0.06 -7.73
CA GLN A 204 8.91 -0.92 -8.43
C GLN A 204 7.98 -0.25 -9.47
N THR A 205 8.12 1.05 -9.72
CA THR A 205 7.29 1.80 -10.68
C THR A 205 7.49 1.35 -12.12
N ALA A 206 8.62 0.68 -12.41
CA ALA A 206 8.89 0.03 -13.68
C ALA A 206 7.83 -1.02 -14.06
N ARG A 207 6.92 -1.43 -13.16
CA ARG A 207 5.78 -2.29 -13.49
C ARG A 207 4.75 -1.62 -14.40
N PHE A 208 4.65 -0.29 -14.37
CA PHE A 208 3.72 0.47 -15.20
C PHE A 208 4.26 0.70 -16.62
N ASP A 209 5.52 1.11 -16.74
CA ASP A 209 6.16 1.50 -18.02
C ASP A 209 6.89 0.33 -18.72
N ARG A 210 6.32 -0.87 -18.66
CA ARG A 210 6.91 -2.03 -19.33
C ARG A 210 6.60 -1.96 -20.83
N SER A 211 7.49 -1.33 -21.59
CA SER A 211 7.50 -1.33 -23.07
C SER A 211 7.58 -2.73 -23.69
N LYS A 212 8.03 -3.72 -22.90
CA LYS A 212 8.00 -5.13 -23.27
C LYS A 212 6.57 -5.69 -23.14
N GLY A 213 6.16 -6.51 -24.12
CA GLY A 213 4.87 -7.21 -24.08
C GLY A 213 4.72 -8.08 -22.83
N ILE A 214 3.47 -8.34 -22.41
CA ILE A 214 3.10 -9.06 -21.18
C ILE A 214 3.89 -10.37 -20.98
N TRP A 215 4.04 -11.17 -22.04
CA TRP A 215 4.80 -12.42 -21.98
C TRP A 215 6.30 -12.24 -21.77
N ALA A 216 6.90 -11.23 -22.41
CA ALA A 216 8.32 -10.96 -22.24
C ALA A 216 8.63 -10.50 -20.80
N THR A 217 7.74 -9.66 -20.26
CA THR A 217 7.78 -9.27 -18.86
C THR A 217 7.67 -10.47 -17.91
N TYR A 218 6.69 -11.34 -18.15
CA TYR A 218 6.47 -12.50 -17.31
C TYR A 218 7.68 -13.46 -17.33
N LEU A 219 8.36 -13.60 -18.48
CA LEU A 219 9.61 -14.36 -18.57
C LEU A 219 10.75 -13.72 -17.77
N ASP A 220 10.89 -12.39 -17.81
CA ASP A 220 11.90 -11.68 -17.00
C ASP A 220 11.64 -11.90 -15.50
N ASP A 221 10.37 -11.81 -15.06
CA ASP A 221 9.96 -12.05 -13.68
C ASP A 221 10.21 -13.51 -13.28
N LEU A 222 9.96 -14.48 -14.16
CA LEU A 222 10.31 -15.90 -13.95
C LEU A 222 11.82 -16.10 -13.79
N ILE A 223 12.65 -15.47 -14.64
CA ILE A 223 14.11 -15.57 -14.53
C ILE A 223 14.59 -14.96 -13.22
N LYS A 224 14.01 -13.82 -12.80
CA LYS A 224 14.33 -13.18 -11.51
C LYS A 224 13.95 -14.09 -10.35
N ALA A 225 12.76 -14.69 -10.36
CA ALA A 225 12.30 -15.62 -9.33
C ALA A 225 13.18 -16.89 -9.28
N ALA A 226 13.53 -17.45 -10.44
CA ALA A 226 14.38 -18.64 -10.54
C ALA A 226 15.78 -18.39 -9.97
N LYS A 227 16.35 -17.20 -10.16
CA LYS A 227 17.62 -16.80 -9.56
C LYS A 227 17.55 -16.68 -8.04
N LEU A 228 16.41 -16.26 -7.49
CA LEU A 228 16.23 -16.04 -6.05
C LEU A 228 15.86 -17.31 -5.28
N ARG A 229 15.03 -18.19 -5.87
CA ARG A 229 14.40 -19.33 -5.17
C ARG A 229 14.59 -20.67 -5.87
N GLY A 230 15.21 -20.69 -7.06
CA GLY A 230 15.47 -21.89 -7.84
C GLY A 230 14.35 -22.26 -8.81
N TRP A 231 14.71 -22.86 -9.95
CA TRP A 231 13.81 -23.17 -11.06
C TRP A 231 12.62 -24.06 -10.70
N PHE A 232 12.81 -25.04 -9.81
CA PHE A 232 11.73 -25.95 -9.42
C PHE A 232 10.61 -25.20 -8.68
N ILE A 233 10.98 -24.39 -7.68
CA ILE A 233 10.03 -23.57 -6.92
C ILE A 233 9.35 -22.58 -7.86
N THR A 234 10.12 -21.97 -8.77
CA THR A 234 9.60 -21.01 -9.73
C THR A 234 8.61 -21.59 -10.73
N ALA A 235 8.90 -22.79 -11.27
CA ALA A 235 7.99 -23.46 -12.18
C ALA A 235 6.67 -23.83 -11.49
N LEU A 236 6.71 -24.20 -10.22
CA LEU A 236 5.52 -24.52 -9.43
C LEU A 236 4.72 -23.27 -9.08
N TRP A 237 5.34 -22.26 -8.47
CA TRP A 237 4.66 -21.10 -7.93
C TRP A 237 4.37 -20.04 -8.99
N GLU A 238 5.39 -19.46 -9.59
CA GLU A 238 5.23 -18.39 -10.58
C GLU A 238 4.73 -18.93 -11.93
N GLY A 239 5.10 -20.17 -12.27
CA GLY A 239 4.62 -20.92 -13.44
C GLY A 239 3.19 -21.42 -13.28
N PHE A 240 3.03 -22.62 -12.71
CA PHE A 240 1.73 -23.30 -12.64
C PHE A 240 0.71 -22.54 -11.79
N CYS A 241 1.01 -22.23 -10.52
CA CYS A 241 0.07 -21.52 -9.66
C CYS A 241 -0.19 -20.09 -10.17
N GLY A 242 0.84 -19.38 -10.61
CA GLY A 242 0.74 -18.01 -11.12
C GLY A 242 -0.19 -17.92 -12.34
N ILE A 243 0.01 -18.78 -13.34
CA ILE A 243 -0.80 -18.75 -14.57
C ILE A 243 -2.20 -19.32 -14.33
N PHE A 244 -2.31 -20.52 -13.74
CA PHE A 244 -3.58 -21.25 -13.73
C PHE A 244 -4.43 -20.97 -12.49
N ILE A 245 -3.81 -20.80 -11.32
CA ILE A 245 -4.54 -20.61 -10.05
C ILE A 245 -4.79 -19.14 -9.77
N PHE A 246 -3.85 -18.25 -10.06
CA PHE A 246 -3.98 -16.82 -9.72
C PHE A 246 -4.14 -15.90 -10.94
N ASN A 247 -3.94 -16.42 -12.16
CA ASN A 247 -4.01 -15.68 -13.41
C ASN A 247 -3.23 -14.36 -13.38
N THR A 248 -1.93 -14.45 -13.06
CA THR A 248 -1.02 -13.31 -12.98
C THR A 248 -0.93 -12.49 -14.27
N LEU A 249 -1.18 -13.11 -15.43
CA LEU A 249 -1.23 -12.42 -16.71
C LEU A 249 -2.43 -11.48 -16.82
N LEU A 250 -3.61 -11.91 -16.37
CA LEU A 250 -4.79 -11.04 -16.31
C LEU A 250 -4.57 -9.87 -15.35
N ILE A 251 -3.88 -10.11 -14.23
CA ILE A 251 -3.51 -9.05 -13.29
C ILE A 251 -2.64 -8.00 -13.99
N ASP A 252 -1.57 -8.42 -14.67
CA ASP A 252 -0.65 -7.50 -15.40
C ASP A 252 -1.39 -6.73 -16.51
N VAL A 253 -2.30 -7.37 -17.24
CA VAL A 253 -3.13 -6.71 -18.26
C VAL A 253 -4.00 -5.61 -17.65
N LEU A 254 -4.75 -5.94 -16.58
CA LEU A 254 -5.69 -5.00 -15.98
C LEU A 254 -4.98 -3.87 -15.23
N GLU A 255 -3.87 -4.18 -14.57
CA GLU A 255 -3.05 -3.18 -13.88
C GLU A 255 -2.49 -2.18 -14.90
N ARG A 256 -1.91 -2.64 -16.02
CA ARG A 256 -1.42 -1.75 -17.08
C ARG A 256 -2.53 -0.95 -17.73
N TRP A 257 -3.68 -1.57 -18.00
CA TRP A 257 -4.79 -0.87 -18.64
C TRP A 257 -5.31 0.29 -17.78
N LYS A 258 -5.27 0.17 -16.45
CA LYS A 258 -5.79 1.19 -15.54
C LYS A 258 -4.76 2.15 -14.96
N LEU A 259 -3.54 1.70 -14.76
CA LEU A 259 -2.50 2.46 -14.06
C LEU A 259 -1.34 2.89 -14.97
N ASN A 260 -1.44 2.69 -16.30
CA ASN A 260 -0.46 3.22 -17.25
C ASN A 260 -1.09 4.22 -18.24
N PRO A 261 -0.78 5.53 -18.14
CA PRO A 261 0.01 6.16 -17.08
C PRO A 261 -0.79 6.22 -15.76
N PRO A 262 -0.12 6.34 -14.59
CA PRO A 262 -0.82 6.53 -13.34
C PRO A 262 -1.64 7.84 -13.36
N PRO A 263 -2.72 7.98 -12.58
CA PRO A 263 -3.49 9.22 -12.53
C PRO A 263 -2.64 10.40 -12.01
N GLU A 264 -2.79 11.57 -12.61
CA GLU A 264 -2.12 12.81 -12.21
C GLU A 264 -3.03 13.69 -11.37
N LEU A 265 -2.45 14.48 -10.46
CA LEU A 265 -3.17 15.50 -9.71
C LEU A 265 -3.43 16.70 -10.64
N PRO A 266 -4.71 17.03 -10.95
CA PRO A 266 -5.03 18.00 -11.99
C PRO A 266 -4.94 19.47 -11.54
N TYR A 267 -4.55 19.72 -10.28
CA TYR A 267 -4.59 21.07 -9.70
C TYR A 267 -3.36 21.89 -10.10
N PRO A 268 -3.51 23.09 -10.72
CA PRO A 268 -2.38 23.92 -11.15
C PRO A 268 -1.40 24.24 -10.01
N ASP A 269 -1.93 24.59 -8.84
CA ASP A 269 -1.16 24.92 -7.65
C ASP A 269 -0.34 23.70 -7.17
N ILE A 270 -0.91 22.50 -7.27
CA ILE A 270 -0.20 21.26 -6.92
C ILE A 270 0.86 20.89 -7.94
N ILE A 271 0.62 21.17 -9.22
CA ILE A 271 1.65 20.98 -10.28
C ILE A 271 2.85 21.89 -10.00
N GLU A 272 2.61 23.16 -9.64
CA GLU A 272 3.68 24.08 -9.26
C GLU A 272 4.36 23.69 -7.95
N TRP A 273 3.59 23.29 -6.94
CA TRP A 273 4.09 22.76 -5.68
C TRP A 273 4.89 21.46 -5.85
N SER A 274 4.66 20.69 -6.92
CA SER A 274 5.40 19.46 -7.23
C SER A 274 6.72 19.71 -7.97
N LYS A 275 7.07 20.97 -8.28
CA LYS A 275 8.35 21.31 -8.91
C LYS A 275 9.51 21.22 -7.90
N PRO A 276 10.72 20.86 -8.37
CA PRO A 276 11.90 20.80 -7.52
C PRO A 276 12.26 22.19 -6.98
N LEU A 277 12.62 22.22 -5.71
CA LEU A 277 13.19 23.38 -5.02
C LEU A 277 14.71 23.27 -4.95
N PRO A 278 15.42 24.40 -4.99
CA PRO A 278 16.83 24.46 -4.61
C PRO A 278 17.05 23.86 -3.21
N PRO A 279 18.17 23.15 -2.95
CA PRO A 279 18.46 22.55 -1.64
C PRO A 279 18.39 23.53 -0.47
N GLU A 280 18.69 24.81 -0.71
CA GLU A 280 18.65 25.88 0.31
C GLU A 280 17.22 26.24 0.75
N GLN A 281 16.21 25.85 -0.03
CA GLN A 281 14.79 26.09 0.26
C GLN A 281 14.08 24.83 0.79
N TRP A 282 14.82 23.75 1.04
CA TRP A 282 14.22 22.54 1.58
C TRP A 282 13.79 22.77 3.03
N ALA A 283 12.58 22.34 3.36
CA ALA A 283 12.09 22.36 4.72
C ALA A 283 12.93 21.40 5.59
N GLU A 284 13.36 21.88 6.74
CA GLU A 284 14.13 21.10 7.71
C GLU A 284 13.21 20.37 8.69
N ARG A 285 13.78 19.39 9.41
CA ARG A 285 13.06 18.67 10.47
C ARG A 285 12.81 19.61 11.65
N SER A 286 11.71 19.41 12.36
CA SER A 286 11.57 20.07 13.65
C SER A 286 12.61 19.54 14.66
N PRO A 287 13.06 20.37 15.62
CA PRO A 287 13.95 19.92 16.69
C PRO A 287 13.37 18.75 17.50
N GLU A 288 12.05 18.72 17.66
CA GLU A 288 11.35 17.64 18.36
C GLU A 288 11.51 16.30 17.62
N LEU A 289 11.36 16.31 16.29
CA LEU A 289 11.54 15.12 15.47
C LEU A 289 13.00 14.63 15.48
N GLU A 290 13.98 15.54 15.43
CA GLU A 290 15.40 15.16 15.47
C GLU A 290 15.76 14.44 16.77
N VAL A 291 15.32 14.97 17.91
CA VAL A 291 15.54 14.34 19.23
C VAL A 291 14.83 12.99 19.30
N ALA A 292 13.60 12.89 18.78
CA ALA A 292 12.85 11.65 18.79
C ALA A 292 13.50 10.57 17.91
N ILE A 293 14.01 10.92 16.72
CA ILE A 293 14.74 10.02 15.83
C ILE A 293 16.03 9.55 16.50
N ALA A 294 16.86 10.47 17.02
CA ALA A 294 18.13 10.13 17.65
C ALA A 294 17.93 9.16 18.83
N THR A 295 16.94 9.44 19.68
CA THR A 295 16.56 8.56 20.79
C THR A 295 16.17 7.17 20.28
N ARG A 296 15.30 7.12 19.27
CA ARG A 296 14.79 5.86 18.73
C ARG A 296 15.87 5.03 18.04
N GLU A 297 16.79 5.67 17.32
CA GLU A 297 17.92 4.99 16.67
C GLU A 297 18.87 4.38 17.70
N ALA A 298 19.12 5.06 18.82
CA ALA A 298 19.90 4.53 19.93
C ALA A 298 19.24 3.28 20.54
N GLU A 299 17.93 3.30 20.78
CA GLU A 299 17.16 2.14 21.25
C GLU A 299 17.27 0.95 20.28
N LEU A 300 17.05 1.20 18.98
CA LEU A 300 17.11 0.17 17.96
C LEU A 300 18.52 -0.42 17.81
N ALA A 301 19.57 0.39 17.98
CA ALA A 301 20.95 -0.08 17.95
C ALA A 301 21.26 -1.02 19.13
N VAL A 302 20.71 -0.75 20.32
CA VAL A 302 20.83 -1.66 21.48
C VAL A 302 20.12 -2.97 21.20
N ILE A 303 18.88 -2.93 20.70
CA ILE A 303 18.10 -4.13 20.36
C ILE A 303 18.84 -5.00 19.34
N ARG A 304 19.39 -4.39 18.28
CA ARG A 304 20.16 -5.11 17.23
C ARG A 304 21.43 -5.77 17.75
N LYS A 305 22.06 -5.22 18.80
CA LYS A 305 23.25 -5.83 19.44
C LYS A 305 22.89 -6.99 20.38
N SER A 306 21.66 -7.01 20.88
CA SER A 306 21.16 -8.04 21.80
C SER A 306 20.46 -9.22 21.14
N ALA A 307 20.16 -9.12 19.83
CA ALA A 307 19.52 -10.16 19.02
C ALA A 307 20.56 -11.00 18.28
#